data_AF-A0AAD6T193-F1
#
_entry.id   AF-A0AAD6T193-F1
#
_cell.length_a   1.000
_cell.length_b   1.000
_cell.length_c   1.000
_cell.angle_alpha   90.00
_cell.angle_beta   90.00
_cell.angle_gamma   90.00
#
_symmetry.space_group_name_H-M   'P 1'
#
loop_
_entity.id
_entity.type
_entity.pdbx_description
1 polymer ?
#
loop_
_entity_poly.entity_id
_entity_poly.type
_entity_poly.pdbx_seq_one_letter_code
_entity_poly.pdbx_strand_id
1 'polypeptide(L)'
;SDGQATGSVWLWLFPVVIGWLQLSPKCDDARLRRAIGEANRIAYVADEDSDPVLAERVSAARAFSLLNAGLIDDAAQDDALCSAPIYNYARLHSWTLCTELVVSVLRKASRQADAHLRADGRRCWRQAGETQLIHPDNRRATRGAIEKFCPDVEEGSAWVCGSSHWGSSTISRIFLASFIAATLQWGTAGAALIIHVLTPPRGLGCRSALIIIYAMTSTIIWGLLVTSSALAHYSLCVSPARNPELRRNTRRMSLLLRRSAKLLAIANSLCVVMAAVAEFSNFLNRCWCNTLIRDILQNTYDKAYVVVFFPASQSSLLLPWASGLTLGLGCTGLFVLFVNLLLNPLP
;
A
#
# COMPACT_ATOMS: atom_id res chain seq x y z
N SER A 1 6.77 10.80 -36.03
CA SER A 1 7.27 10.14 -34.81
C SER A 1 6.10 10.12 -33.85
N ASP A 2 5.39 8.98 -33.80
CA ASP A 2 4.08 8.87 -33.17
C ASP A 2 4.15 8.49 -31.67
N GLY A 3 5.35 8.51 -31.09
CA GLY A 3 5.62 8.15 -29.68
C GLY A 3 5.09 9.14 -28.65
N GLN A 4 4.16 10.02 -29.03
CA GLN A 4 3.55 10.97 -28.10
C GLN A 4 2.54 10.27 -27.16
N ALA A 5 1.92 9.18 -27.59
CA ALA A 5 0.84 8.53 -26.82
C ALA A 5 1.39 7.68 -25.67
N THR A 6 2.60 7.13 -25.81
CA THR A 6 3.32 6.39 -24.76
C THR A 6 3.52 7.23 -23.51
N GLY A 7 3.74 8.55 -23.66
CA GLY A 7 3.93 9.46 -22.54
C GLY A 7 2.74 9.48 -21.56
N SER A 8 1.52 9.26 -22.07
CA SER A 8 0.31 9.20 -21.24
C SER A 8 0.24 7.93 -20.38
N VAL A 9 0.78 6.81 -20.86
CA VAL A 9 0.91 5.56 -20.08
C VAL A 9 1.83 5.75 -18.89
N TRP A 10 2.82 6.64 -18.97
CA TRP A 10 3.78 6.87 -17.89
C TRP A 10 3.35 7.95 -16.90
N LEU A 11 2.19 8.59 -17.08
CA LEU A 11 1.73 9.64 -16.18
C LEU A 11 1.52 9.16 -14.74
N TRP A 12 1.26 7.86 -14.52
CA TRP A 12 1.16 7.29 -13.18
C TRP A 12 2.50 7.26 -12.42
N LEU A 13 3.64 7.34 -13.11
CA LEU A 13 4.95 7.38 -12.43
C LEU A 13 5.08 8.63 -11.56
N PHE A 14 4.62 9.78 -12.02
CA PHE A 14 4.69 11.04 -11.25
C PHE A 14 4.05 10.92 -9.86
N PRO A 15 2.76 10.59 -9.73
CA PRO A 15 2.11 10.47 -8.43
C PRO A 15 2.71 9.35 -7.57
N VAL A 16 3.15 8.24 -8.17
CA VAL A 16 3.80 7.15 -7.43
C VAL A 16 5.16 7.58 -6.88
N VAL A 17 5.98 8.27 -7.67
CA VAL A 17 7.29 8.79 -7.24
C VAL A 17 7.10 9.90 -6.20
N ILE A 18 6.16 10.82 -6.38
CA ILE A 18 5.87 11.87 -5.40
C ILE A 18 5.41 11.25 -4.08
N GLY A 19 4.43 10.34 -4.13
CA GLY A 19 3.94 9.65 -2.94
C GLY A 19 5.05 8.85 -2.26
N TRP A 20 5.90 8.18 -3.04
CA TRP A 20 7.09 7.53 -2.51
C TRP A 20 8.04 8.52 -1.87
N LEU A 21 8.41 9.63 -2.48
CA LEU A 21 9.33 10.61 -1.88
C LEU A 21 8.75 11.27 -0.62
N GLN A 22 7.43 11.39 -0.49
CA GLN A 22 6.78 11.87 0.71
C GLN A 22 6.72 10.82 1.84
N LEU A 23 6.60 9.53 1.48
CA LEU A 23 6.50 8.41 2.43
C LEU A 23 7.86 7.76 2.77
N SER A 24 8.80 7.76 1.83
CA SER A 24 10.13 7.14 1.89
C SER A 24 11.01 7.68 3.01
N PRO A 25 10.97 8.97 3.38
CA PRO A 25 11.68 9.46 4.55
C PRO A 25 11.23 8.79 5.86
N LYS A 26 10.07 8.09 5.88
CA LYS A 26 9.58 7.25 6.99
C LYS A 26 10.01 5.77 6.87
N CYS A 27 10.68 5.39 5.77
CA CYS A 27 11.17 4.03 5.48
C CYS A 27 12.71 3.91 5.47
N ASP A 28 13.45 4.99 5.75
CA ASP A 28 14.91 4.95 5.94
C ASP A 28 15.25 4.29 7.29
N ASP A 29 16.02 3.19 7.26
CA ASP A 29 16.42 2.42 8.44
C ASP A 29 17.11 3.31 9.49
N ALA A 30 17.96 4.25 9.08
CA ALA A 30 18.66 5.12 10.02
C ALA A 30 17.70 6.06 10.76
N ARG A 31 16.74 6.65 10.02
CA ARG A 31 15.70 7.52 10.60
C ARG A 31 14.71 6.72 11.45
N LEU A 32 14.34 5.52 11.01
CA LEU A 32 13.43 4.65 11.76
C LEU A 32 14.06 4.19 13.08
N ARG A 33 15.34 3.79 13.06
CA ARG A 33 16.10 3.48 14.28
C ARG A 33 16.20 4.67 15.21
N ARG A 34 16.42 5.88 14.68
CA ARG A 34 16.44 7.11 15.47
C ARG A 34 15.08 7.39 16.10
N ALA A 35 14.00 7.34 15.33
CA ALA A 35 12.64 7.58 15.81
C ALA A 35 12.22 6.56 16.88
N ILE A 36 12.56 5.29 16.69
CA ILE A 36 12.31 4.25 17.70
C ILE A 36 13.21 4.43 18.93
N GLY A 37 14.44 4.87 18.75
CA GLY A 37 15.32 5.26 19.86
C GLY A 37 14.73 6.41 20.69
N GLU A 38 14.24 7.45 20.03
CA GLU A 38 13.57 8.59 20.66
C GLU A 38 12.27 8.18 21.36
N ALA A 39 11.45 7.35 20.72
CA ALA A 39 10.22 6.81 21.32
C ALA A 39 10.52 5.97 22.58
N ASN A 40 11.58 5.16 22.55
CA ASN A 40 12.00 4.36 23.71
C ASN A 40 12.52 5.22 24.87
N ARG A 41 13.15 6.37 24.59
CA ARG A 41 13.64 7.31 25.62
C ARG A 41 12.51 7.96 26.42
N ILE A 42 11.32 8.07 25.84
CA ILE A 42 10.15 8.66 26.49
C ILE A 42 9.13 7.61 26.93
N ALA A 43 9.43 6.32 26.74
CA ALA A 43 8.55 5.23 27.11
C ALA A 43 8.66 4.93 28.61
N TYR A 44 7.51 4.90 29.28
CA TYR A 44 7.39 4.52 30.69
C TYR A 44 6.68 3.17 30.80
N VAL A 45 7.11 2.37 31.76
CA VAL A 45 6.49 1.10 32.15
C VAL A 45 5.96 1.25 33.56
N ALA A 46 4.77 0.71 33.81
CA ALA A 46 4.20 0.67 35.14
C ALA A 46 4.95 -0.37 35.96
N ASP A 47 5.45 0.05 37.12
CA ASP A 47 6.09 -0.85 38.08
C ASP A 47 5.04 -1.53 38.97
N GLU A 48 5.39 -2.66 39.58
CA GLU A 48 4.49 -3.43 40.46
C GLU A 48 4.03 -2.58 41.65
N ASP A 49 4.96 -1.88 42.29
CA ASP A 49 4.72 -1.20 43.58
C ASP A 49 5.04 0.30 43.58
N SER A 50 5.73 0.82 42.55
CA SER A 50 6.21 2.21 42.52
C SER A 50 5.65 3.05 41.36
N ASP A 51 6.06 4.33 41.33
CA ASP A 51 5.74 5.24 40.24
C ASP A 51 6.26 4.68 38.89
N PRO A 52 5.61 5.03 37.75
CA PRO A 52 6.06 4.56 36.45
C PRO A 52 7.54 4.85 36.20
N VAL A 53 8.28 3.80 35.84
CA VAL A 53 9.73 3.86 35.61
C VAL A 53 10.00 3.91 34.11
N LEU A 54 11.08 4.58 33.72
CA LEU A 54 11.51 4.63 32.32
C LEU A 54 11.85 3.22 31.84
N ALA A 55 11.35 2.82 30.66
CA ALA A 55 11.50 1.46 30.14
C ALA A 55 12.96 0.99 30.10
N GLU A 56 13.87 1.89 29.72
CA GLU A 56 15.32 1.64 29.63
C GLU A 56 15.98 1.30 30.98
N ARG A 57 15.38 1.72 32.10
CA ARG A 57 15.92 1.47 33.46
C ARG A 57 15.47 0.14 34.04
N VAL A 58 14.35 -0.40 33.57
CA VAL A 58 13.77 -1.65 34.10
C VAL A 58 14.42 -2.85 33.45
N SER A 59 14.70 -2.79 32.15
CA SER A 59 15.33 -3.90 31.44
C SER A 59 16.10 -3.43 30.21
N ALA A 60 16.99 -4.29 29.70
CA ALA A 60 17.59 -4.10 28.39
C ALA A 60 16.56 -4.23 27.24
N ALA A 61 15.34 -4.70 27.52
CA ALA A 61 14.27 -4.78 26.54
C ALA A 61 13.67 -3.39 26.29
N ARG A 62 13.50 -3.08 25.01
CA ARG A 62 12.94 -1.79 24.54
C ARG A 62 11.43 -1.88 24.45
N ALA A 63 10.72 -0.79 24.76
CA ALA A 63 9.26 -0.71 24.61
C ALA A 63 8.82 -0.88 23.15
N PHE A 64 9.60 -0.35 22.21
CA PHE A 64 9.44 -0.55 20.78
C PHE A 64 10.72 -1.18 20.22
N SER A 65 10.56 -2.24 19.42
CA SER A 65 11.66 -2.90 18.73
C SER A 65 11.39 -2.98 17.22
N LEU A 66 12.47 -2.93 16.45
CA LEU A 66 12.41 -3.27 15.04
C LEU A 66 12.57 -4.77 14.87
N LEU A 67 11.79 -5.32 13.94
CA LEU A 67 11.93 -6.69 13.51
C LEU A 67 13.30 -6.86 12.87
N ASN A 68 14.22 -7.56 13.53
CA ASN A 68 15.55 -7.83 12.98
C ASN A 68 15.54 -9.13 12.18
N ALA A 69 16.14 -9.10 11.00
CA ALA A 69 16.29 -10.24 10.10
C ALA A 69 16.93 -11.48 10.77
N GLY A 70 17.80 -11.29 11.77
CA GLY A 70 18.46 -12.39 12.47
C GLY A 70 17.59 -13.13 13.50
N LEU A 71 16.40 -12.62 13.84
CA LEU A 71 15.50 -13.21 14.84
C LEU A 71 14.39 -14.07 14.21
N ILE A 72 14.19 -13.99 12.90
CA ILE A 72 13.10 -14.68 12.21
C ILE A 72 13.64 -15.39 10.97
N ASP A 73 13.83 -16.71 11.10
CA ASP A 73 14.12 -17.60 9.97
C ASP A 73 12.80 -18.05 9.31
N ASP A 74 12.05 -17.09 8.76
CA ASP A 74 10.83 -17.38 8.01
C ASP A 74 10.83 -16.67 6.66
N ALA A 75 11.08 -17.46 5.60
CA ALA A 75 11.00 -17.02 4.20
C ALA A 75 9.68 -16.32 3.82
N ALA A 76 8.60 -16.51 4.58
CA ALA A 76 7.35 -15.78 4.38
C ALA A 76 7.46 -14.28 4.76
N GLN A 77 8.43 -13.91 5.58
CA GLN A 77 8.66 -12.56 6.09
C GLN A 77 9.83 -11.82 5.43
N ASP A 78 10.64 -12.48 4.60
CA ASP A 78 11.80 -11.87 3.93
C ASP A 78 11.45 -10.54 3.23
N ASP A 79 10.34 -10.52 2.50
CA ASP A 79 9.87 -9.31 1.81
C ASP A 79 9.58 -8.15 2.77
N ALA A 80 9.14 -8.41 4.01
CA ALA A 80 8.87 -7.36 4.98
C ALA A 80 10.16 -6.63 5.42
N LEU A 81 11.31 -7.29 5.28
CA LEU A 81 12.64 -6.75 5.59
C LEU A 81 13.19 -5.89 4.43
N CYS A 82 12.60 -5.99 3.23
CA CYS A 82 13.04 -5.20 2.08
C CYS A 82 12.41 -3.79 2.08
N SER A 83 13.25 -2.79 1.81
CA SER A 83 12.86 -1.37 1.82
C SER A 83 12.26 -0.89 0.49
N ALA A 84 12.48 -1.60 -0.62
CA ALA A 84 11.99 -1.14 -1.92
C ALA A 84 10.45 -1.12 -1.98
N PRO A 85 9.84 -0.18 -2.74
CA PRO A 85 8.39 0.06 -2.70
C PRO A 85 7.55 -1.16 -3.05
N ILE A 86 8.04 -2.00 -3.96
CA ILE A 86 7.38 -3.24 -4.39
C ILE A 86 7.13 -4.22 -3.23
N TYR A 87 7.87 -4.10 -2.13
CA TYR A 87 7.75 -4.97 -0.96
C TYR A 87 6.79 -4.44 0.12
N ASN A 88 6.23 -3.24 -0.03
CA ASN A 88 5.36 -2.62 0.98
C ASN A 88 4.13 -3.49 1.33
N TYR A 89 3.64 -4.28 0.37
CA TYR A 89 2.51 -5.18 0.59
C TYR A 89 2.76 -6.20 1.73
N ALA A 90 4.02 -6.60 1.97
CA ALA A 90 4.37 -7.57 3.02
C ALA A 90 4.32 -6.98 4.44
N ARG A 91 4.41 -5.65 4.57
CA ARG A 91 4.36 -4.93 5.86
C ARG A 91 2.96 -4.50 6.27
N LEU A 92 1.98 -4.57 5.37
CA LEU A 92 0.62 -4.07 5.57
C LEU A 92 -0.03 -4.57 6.87
N HIS A 93 -0.05 -5.89 7.07
CA HIS A 93 -0.76 -6.48 8.22
C HIS A 93 0.00 -6.30 9.53
N SER A 94 1.32 -6.52 9.54
CA SER A 94 2.15 -6.35 10.74
C SER A 94 2.16 -4.89 11.21
N TRP A 95 2.28 -3.94 10.27
CA TRP A 95 2.16 -2.51 10.58
C TRP A 95 0.78 -2.18 11.16
N THR A 96 -0.28 -2.62 10.48
CA THR A 96 -1.65 -2.29 10.91
C THR A 96 -1.92 -2.85 12.31
N LEU A 97 -1.49 -4.07 12.59
CA LEU A 97 -1.61 -4.69 13.90
C LEU A 97 -0.93 -3.85 14.99
N CYS A 98 0.35 -3.48 14.79
CA CYS A 98 1.08 -2.66 15.75
C CYS A 98 0.39 -1.30 15.98
N THR A 99 -0.08 -0.66 14.90
CA THR A 99 -0.75 0.64 15.02
C THR A 99 -2.11 0.54 15.72
N GLU A 100 -2.93 -0.47 15.42
CA GLU A 100 -4.24 -0.64 16.06
C GLU A 100 -4.08 -1.00 17.54
N LEU A 101 -3.03 -1.74 17.92
CA LEU A 101 -2.71 -1.98 19.33
C LEU A 101 -2.39 -0.68 20.08
N VAL A 102 -1.49 0.15 19.52
CA VAL A 102 -1.15 1.44 20.16
C VAL A 102 -2.37 2.35 20.23
N VAL A 103 -3.12 2.45 19.14
CA VAL A 103 -4.30 3.31 19.05
C VAL A 103 -5.43 2.82 19.96
N SER A 104 -5.64 1.51 20.11
CA SER A 104 -6.68 0.97 21.00
C SER A 104 -6.39 1.31 22.47
N VAL A 105 -5.14 1.14 22.90
CA VAL A 105 -4.69 1.51 24.25
C VAL A 105 -4.86 3.01 24.49
N LEU A 106 -4.42 3.85 23.55
CA LEU A 106 -4.56 5.30 23.66
C LEU A 106 -6.03 5.77 23.67
N ARG A 107 -6.89 5.20 22.82
CA ARG A 107 -8.33 5.51 22.80
C ARG A 107 -8.99 5.12 24.11
N LYS A 108 -8.62 3.97 24.69
CA LYS A 108 -9.17 3.53 25.99
C LYS A 108 -8.77 4.49 27.11
N ALA A 109 -7.48 4.83 27.18
CA ALA A 109 -6.98 5.83 28.12
C ALA A 109 -7.64 7.21 27.94
N SER A 110 -7.93 7.61 26.69
CA SER A 110 -8.64 8.86 26.41
C SER A 110 -10.09 8.81 26.90
N ARG A 111 -10.85 7.74 26.59
CA ARG A 111 -12.24 7.60 27.05
C ARG A 111 -12.36 7.59 28.57
N GLN A 112 -11.39 6.98 29.26
CA GLN A 112 -11.35 6.98 30.72
C GLN A 112 -11.03 8.36 31.28
N ALA A 113 -10.16 9.13 30.61
CA ALA A 113 -9.93 10.52 30.94
C ALA A 113 -11.20 11.38 30.75
N ASP A 114 -11.95 11.18 29.66
CA ASP A 114 -13.23 11.88 29.42
C ASP A 114 -14.28 11.53 30.50
N ALA A 115 -14.26 10.29 30.99
CA ALA A 115 -15.07 9.82 32.11
C ALA A 115 -14.55 10.27 33.49
N HIS A 116 -13.47 11.06 33.53
CA HIS A 116 -12.82 11.53 34.76
C HIS A 116 -12.36 10.39 35.68
N LEU A 117 -12.00 9.25 35.09
CA LEU A 117 -11.48 8.08 35.80
C LEU A 117 -9.96 8.11 35.81
N ARG A 118 -9.37 7.91 36.99
CA ARG A 118 -7.92 7.83 37.16
C ARG A 118 -7.43 6.41 37.01
N ALA A 119 -6.21 6.27 36.49
CA ALA A 119 -5.55 4.97 36.34
C ALA A 119 -5.28 4.27 37.68
N ASP A 120 -5.02 5.03 38.75
CA ASP A 120 -4.73 4.52 40.10
C ASP A 120 -5.97 3.99 40.85
N GLY A 121 -7.15 4.06 40.23
CA GLY A 121 -8.43 3.66 40.84
C GLY A 121 -8.93 4.62 41.93
N ARG A 122 -8.24 5.74 42.18
CA ARG A 122 -8.66 6.74 43.17
C ARG A 122 -9.77 7.62 42.59
N ARG A 123 -10.79 7.93 43.41
CA ARG A 123 -12.02 8.60 42.96
C ARG A 123 -11.88 10.10 42.63
N CYS A 124 -10.74 10.74 42.90
CA CYS A 124 -10.59 12.19 42.77
C CYS A 124 -9.76 12.57 41.54
N TRP A 125 -10.43 12.86 40.42
CA TRP A 125 -9.81 13.46 39.23
C TRP A 125 -9.13 14.78 39.57
N ARG A 126 -7.84 14.93 39.22
CA ARG A 126 -7.13 16.20 39.35
C ARG A 126 -7.37 17.05 38.12
N GLN A 127 -7.83 18.28 38.31
CA GLN A 127 -7.86 19.25 37.23
C GLN A 127 -6.43 19.60 36.81
N ALA A 128 -6.22 19.71 35.50
CA ALA A 128 -4.97 20.18 34.94
C ALA A 128 -4.90 21.71 35.06
N GLY A 129 -3.69 22.27 35.17
CA GLY A 129 -3.50 23.73 35.11
C GLY A 129 -3.82 24.29 33.71
N GLU A 130 -3.85 25.62 33.56
CA GLU A 130 -4.26 26.33 32.33
C GLU A 130 -3.57 25.87 31.03
N THR A 131 -2.40 25.25 31.12
CA THR A 131 -1.57 24.83 29.96
C THR A 131 -1.67 23.35 29.62
N GLN A 132 -2.33 22.52 30.43
CA GLN A 132 -2.40 21.07 30.23
C GLN A 132 -3.86 20.63 30.05
N LEU A 133 -4.11 19.74 29.08
CA LEU A 133 -5.43 19.14 28.88
C LEU A 133 -5.76 18.10 29.97
N ILE A 134 -4.78 17.35 30.48
CA ILE A 134 -4.95 16.28 31.48
C ILE A 134 -3.78 16.29 32.46
N HIS A 135 -4.08 16.27 33.76
CA HIS A 135 -3.07 16.24 34.81
C HIS A 135 -2.31 14.89 34.79
N PRO A 136 -0.97 14.87 34.82
CA PRO A 136 -0.17 13.64 34.64
C PRO A 136 -0.53 12.54 35.65
N ASP A 137 -0.78 12.90 36.91
CA ASP A 137 -1.18 11.94 37.96
C ASP A 137 -2.46 11.16 37.66
N ASN A 138 -3.35 11.68 36.81
CA ASN A 138 -4.57 10.94 36.44
C ASN A 138 -4.26 9.72 35.56
N ARG A 139 -3.08 9.69 34.93
CA ARG A 139 -2.60 8.60 34.06
C ARG A 139 -1.45 7.80 34.67
N ARG A 140 -1.09 8.05 35.94
CA ARG A 140 -0.08 7.30 36.68
C ARG A 140 -0.75 6.25 37.55
N ALA A 141 -0.24 5.02 37.49
CA ALA A 141 -0.70 3.93 38.32
C ALA A 141 0.33 2.79 38.33
N THR A 142 0.21 1.91 39.32
CA THR A 142 0.96 0.65 39.39
C THR A 142 0.47 -0.32 38.32
N ARG A 143 1.30 -1.33 38.00
CA ARG A 143 1.03 -2.33 36.96
C ARG A 143 -0.35 -2.99 37.15
N GLY A 144 -0.63 -3.52 38.33
CA GLY A 144 -1.91 -4.19 38.60
C GLY A 144 -3.13 -3.25 38.52
N ALA A 145 -2.93 -1.95 38.77
CA ALA A 145 -3.99 -0.95 38.57
C ALA A 145 -4.18 -0.64 37.07
N ILE A 146 -3.11 -0.56 36.28
CA ILE A 146 -3.20 -0.40 34.82
C ILE A 146 -3.81 -1.63 34.15
N GLU A 147 -3.49 -2.84 34.59
CA GLU A 147 -4.10 -4.07 34.08
C GLU A 147 -5.62 -4.06 34.32
N LYS A 148 -6.07 -3.63 35.51
CA LYS A 148 -7.50 -3.43 35.80
C LYS A 148 -8.13 -2.26 35.05
N PHE A 149 -7.37 -1.20 34.81
CA PHE A 149 -7.80 -0.03 34.05
C PHE A 149 -7.93 -0.37 32.55
N CYS A 150 -7.06 -1.24 32.05
CA CYS A 150 -6.99 -1.69 30.66
C CYS A 150 -6.96 -3.22 30.57
N PRO A 151 -8.06 -3.93 30.94
CA PRO A 151 -8.10 -5.39 31.03
C PRO A 151 -7.81 -6.13 29.72
N ASP A 152 -7.94 -5.45 28.59
CA ASP A 152 -7.72 -6.02 27.26
C ASP A 152 -6.22 -6.14 26.89
N VAL A 153 -5.30 -5.62 27.71
CA VAL A 153 -3.86 -5.58 27.39
C VAL A 153 -3.12 -6.87 27.75
N GLU A 154 -3.59 -7.64 28.75
CA GLU A 154 -2.93 -8.89 29.18
C GLU A 154 -3.02 -10.01 28.14
N GLU A 155 -4.02 -9.97 27.25
CA GLU A 155 -4.15 -10.92 26.14
C GLU A 155 -3.24 -10.56 24.94
N GLY A 156 -2.08 -9.94 25.16
CA GLY A 156 -1.19 -9.47 24.09
C GLY A 156 -0.78 -10.52 23.04
N SER A 157 -0.83 -11.82 23.39
CA SER A 157 -0.60 -12.93 22.44
C SER A 157 -1.90 -13.43 21.77
N ALA A 158 -3.05 -13.31 22.43
CA ALA A 158 -4.35 -13.65 21.88
C ALA A 158 -4.92 -12.52 20.99
N TRP A 159 -4.59 -11.26 21.24
CA TRP A 159 -5.00 -10.11 20.43
C TRP A 159 -4.45 -10.10 19.01
N VAL A 160 -3.31 -10.76 18.77
CA VAL A 160 -2.72 -10.88 17.43
C VAL A 160 -3.69 -11.60 16.47
N CYS A 161 -4.56 -12.49 17.00
CA CYS A 161 -5.40 -13.37 16.18
C CYS A 161 -6.81 -13.67 16.75
N GLY A 162 -7.23 -13.06 17.87
CA GLY A 162 -8.32 -13.58 18.71
C GLY A 162 -9.72 -12.97 18.51
N SER A 163 -9.86 -11.72 18.06
CA SER A 163 -11.19 -11.07 17.96
C SER A 163 -11.56 -10.63 16.54
N SER A 164 -10.58 -10.32 15.70
CA SER A 164 -10.71 -10.29 14.24
C SER A 164 -9.31 -10.43 13.66
N HIS A 165 -9.07 -11.42 12.79
CA HIS A 165 -7.74 -11.68 12.22
C HIS A 165 -7.14 -10.46 11.48
N TRP A 166 -7.94 -9.43 11.22
CA TRP A 166 -7.62 -8.34 10.30
C TRP A 166 -7.75 -6.95 10.94
N GLY A 167 -8.38 -6.77 12.11
CA GLY A 167 -8.73 -5.44 12.66
C GLY A 167 -9.96 -4.83 11.98
N SER A 168 -10.77 -4.08 12.72
CA SER A 168 -12.13 -3.65 12.31
C SER A 168 -12.19 -2.69 11.12
N SER A 169 -11.08 -2.06 10.72
CA SER A 169 -11.04 -1.09 9.61
C SER A 169 -10.01 -1.41 8.52
N THR A 170 -9.19 -2.45 8.69
CA THR A 170 -8.08 -2.75 7.77
C THR A 170 -8.57 -3.12 6.38
N ILE A 171 -9.62 -3.94 6.29
CA ILE A 171 -10.21 -4.36 5.02
C ILE A 171 -10.76 -3.14 4.26
N SER A 172 -11.44 -2.24 4.96
CA SER A 172 -11.94 -0.98 4.36
C SER A 172 -10.81 -0.09 3.84
N ARG A 173 -9.72 0.06 4.61
CA ARG A 173 -8.52 0.80 4.17
C ARG A 173 -7.86 0.16 2.93
N ILE A 174 -7.77 -1.17 2.89
CA ILE A 174 -7.26 -1.91 1.73
C ILE A 174 -8.14 -1.65 0.51
N PHE A 175 -9.46 -1.79 0.64
CA PHE A 175 -10.38 -1.55 -0.47
C PHE A 175 -10.30 -0.11 -0.98
N LEU A 176 -10.29 0.88 -0.09
CA LEU A 176 -10.16 2.29 -0.47
C LEU A 176 -8.84 2.58 -1.19
N ALA A 177 -7.72 2.13 -0.63
CA ALA A 177 -6.40 2.31 -1.23
C ALA A 177 -6.31 1.62 -2.60
N SER A 178 -6.88 0.42 -2.72
CA SER A 178 -6.88 -0.36 -3.95
C SER A 178 -7.77 0.25 -5.02
N PHE A 179 -8.93 0.78 -4.62
CA PHE A 179 -9.83 1.51 -5.51
C PHE A 179 -9.11 2.75 -6.09
N ILE A 180 -8.48 3.55 -5.24
CA ILE A 180 -7.77 4.77 -5.68
C ILE A 180 -6.58 4.43 -6.57
N ALA A 181 -5.81 3.39 -6.22
CA ALA A 181 -4.71 2.90 -7.06
C ALA A 181 -5.21 2.36 -8.41
N ALA A 182 -6.34 1.63 -8.43
CA ALA A 182 -6.96 1.15 -9.65
C ALA A 182 -7.48 2.31 -10.53
N THR A 183 -8.09 3.34 -9.92
CA THR A 183 -8.49 4.56 -10.63
C THR A 183 -7.29 5.26 -11.27
N LEU A 184 -6.16 5.35 -10.58
CA LEU A 184 -4.93 5.90 -11.17
C LEU A 184 -4.45 5.03 -12.34
N GLN A 185 -4.27 3.72 -12.12
CA GLN A 185 -3.75 2.77 -13.11
C GLN A 185 -4.62 2.73 -14.37
N TRP A 186 -5.92 2.51 -14.21
CA TRP A 186 -6.87 2.44 -15.33
C TRP A 186 -7.20 3.81 -15.90
N GLY A 187 -7.08 4.88 -15.11
CA GLY A 187 -7.20 6.25 -15.60
C GLY A 187 -6.09 6.61 -16.59
N THR A 188 -4.83 6.30 -16.26
CA THR A 188 -3.69 6.56 -17.15
C THR A 188 -3.59 5.58 -18.31
N ALA A 189 -3.88 4.28 -18.08
CA ALA A 189 -3.95 3.31 -19.16
C ALA A 189 -5.13 3.59 -20.11
N GLY A 190 -6.27 3.98 -19.54
CA GLY A 190 -7.48 4.37 -20.28
C GLY A 190 -7.28 5.64 -21.09
N ALA A 191 -6.57 6.64 -20.57
CA ALA A 191 -6.16 7.82 -21.31
C ALA A 191 -5.36 7.45 -22.58
N ALA A 192 -4.36 6.57 -22.44
CA ALA A 192 -3.59 6.08 -23.57
C ALA A 192 -4.45 5.27 -24.55
N LEU A 193 -5.37 4.43 -24.03
CA LEU A 193 -6.28 3.64 -24.84
C LEU A 193 -7.23 4.52 -25.67
N ILE A 194 -7.78 5.59 -25.09
CA ILE A 194 -8.63 6.56 -25.78
C ILE A 194 -7.88 7.19 -26.95
N ILE A 195 -6.64 7.64 -26.72
CA ILE A 195 -5.80 8.22 -27.77
C ILE A 195 -5.59 7.21 -28.90
N HIS A 196 -5.22 5.96 -28.59
CA HIS A 196 -4.94 4.94 -29.61
C HIS A 196 -6.17 4.42 -30.36
N VAL A 197 -7.33 4.28 -29.69
CA VAL A 197 -8.54 3.73 -30.31
C VAL A 197 -9.27 4.78 -31.16
N LEU A 198 -9.22 6.05 -30.77
CA LEU A 198 -9.92 7.12 -31.47
C LEU A 198 -9.05 7.80 -32.54
N THR A 199 -7.72 7.67 -32.46
CA THR A 199 -6.79 8.11 -33.50
C THR A 199 -6.76 7.09 -34.64
N PRO A 200 -6.77 7.51 -35.91
CA PRO A 200 -6.64 6.59 -37.04
C PRO A 200 -5.37 5.70 -36.95
N PRO A 201 -5.48 4.37 -37.21
CA PRO A 201 -6.69 3.64 -37.59
C PRO A 201 -7.62 3.43 -36.38
N ARG A 202 -8.91 3.79 -36.52
CA ARG A 202 -9.87 3.70 -35.42
C ARG A 202 -10.17 2.26 -35.06
N GLY A 203 -10.01 1.92 -33.78
CA GLY A 203 -10.33 0.60 -33.23
C GLY A 203 -9.19 0.00 -32.40
N LEU A 204 -9.34 -1.26 -32.02
CA LEU A 204 -8.32 -1.99 -31.28
C LEU A 204 -7.28 -2.54 -32.24
N GLY A 205 -6.06 -2.02 -32.17
CA GLY A 205 -4.87 -2.56 -32.83
C GLY A 205 -3.88 -3.16 -31.85
N CYS A 206 -2.67 -3.49 -32.32
CA CYS A 206 -1.62 -4.08 -31.51
C CYS A 206 -1.18 -3.16 -30.34
N ARG A 207 -1.12 -1.84 -30.53
CA ARG A 207 -0.73 -0.89 -29.45
C ARG A 207 -1.72 -0.86 -28.30
N SER A 208 -3.01 -0.70 -28.61
CA SER A 208 -4.08 -0.76 -27.61
C SER A 208 -4.13 -2.11 -26.90
N ALA A 209 -3.83 -3.22 -27.60
CA ALA A 209 -3.75 -4.54 -26.98
C ALA A 209 -2.62 -4.63 -25.95
N LEU A 210 -1.42 -4.11 -26.29
CA LEU A 210 -0.28 -4.07 -25.36
C LEU A 210 -0.61 -3.28 -24.09
N ILE A 211 -1.30 -2.14 -24.21
CA ILE A 211 -1.75 -1.33 -23.06
C ILE A 211 -2.76 -2.10 -22.19
N ILE A 212 -3.73 -2.78 -22.81
CA ILE A 212 -4.73 -3.58 -22.09
C ILE A 212 -4.06 -4.75 -21.37
N ILE A 213 -3.18 -5.48 -22.04
CA ILE A 213 -2.42 -6.59 -21.44
C ILE A 213 -1.62 -6.07 -20.25
N TYR A 214 -0.89 -4.97 -20.42
CA TYR A 214 -0.15 -4.33 -19.33
C TYR A 214 -1.04 -3.98 -18.13
N ALA A 215 -2.18 -3.32 -18.36
CA ALA A 215 -3.08 -2.89 -17.28
C ALA A 215 -3.73 -4.08 -16.55
N MET A 216 -4.16 -5.10 -17.30
CA MET A 216 -4.74 -6.32 -16.76
C MET A 216 -3.70 -7.12 -15.95
N THR A 217 -2.51 -7.34 -16.51
CA THR A 217 -1.43 -8.05 -15.83
C THR A 217 -1.00 -7.32 -14.56
N SER A 218 -0.92 -5.98 -14.58
CA SER A 218 -0.63 -5.17 -13.39
C SER A 218 -1.68 -5.36 -12.29
N THR A 219 -2.96 -5.41 -12.65
CA THR A 219 -4.07 -5.64 -11.70
C THR A 219 -4.00 -7.05 -11.11
N ILE A 220 -3.67 -8.06 -11.92
CA ILE A 220 -3.48 -9.46 -11.47
C ILE A 220 -2.29 -9.54 -10.50
N ILE A 221 -1.15 -8.92 -10.82
CA ILE A 221 0.03 -8.88 -9.96
C ILE A 221 -0.33 -8.30 -8.59
N TRP A 222 -1.03 -7.16 -8.54
CA TRP A 222 -1.48 -6.56 -7.29
C TRP A 222 -2.34 -7.53 -6.47
N GLY A 223 -3.33 -8.17 -7.11
CA GLY A 223 -4.20 -9.14 -6.44
C GLY A 223 -3.45 -10.33 -5.85
N LEU A 224 -2.47 -10.87 -6.60
CA LEU A 224 -1.61 -11.97 -6.15
C LEU A 224 -0.75 -11.55 -4.93
N LEU A 225 -0.17 -10.34 -4.95
CA LEU A 225 0.66 -9.82 -3.84
C LEU A 225 -0.17 -9.59 -2.57
N VAL A 226 -1.32 -8.92 -2.68
CA VAL A 226 -2.21 -8.65 -1.52
C VAL A 226 -2.71 -9.97 -0.93
N THR A 227 -3.15 -10.91 -1.79
CA THR A 227 -3.59 -12.24 -1.34
C THR A 227 -2.45 -13.03 -0.67
N SER A 228 -1.23 -12.93 -1.21
CA SER A 228 -0.05 -13.54 -0.59
C SER A 228 0.22 -12.97 0.81
N SER A 229 0.14 -11.65 0.98
CA SER A 229 0.33 -11.00 2.30
C SER A 229 -0.73 -11.44 3.30
N ALA A 230 -1.98 -11.50 2.87
CA ALA A 230 -3.08 -12.00 3.66
C ALA A 230 -2.86 -13.44 4.13
N LEU A 231 -2.49 -14.35 3.21
CA LEU A 231 -2.19 -15.74 3.55
C LEU A 231 -0.96 -15.88 4.45
N ALA A 232 0.08 -15.05 4.26
CA ALA A 232 1.25 -15.03 5.12
C ALA A 232 0.85 -14.66 6.57
N HIS A 233 0.08 -13.59 6.73
CA HIS A 233 -0.47 -13.16 8.02
C HIS A 233 -1.34 -14.25 8.67
N TYR A 234 -2.25 -14.84 7.89
CA TYR A 234 -3.09 -15.93 8.37
C TYR A 234 -2.27 -17.13 8.87
N SER A 235 -1.18 -17.49 8.18
CA SER A 235 -0.33 -18.62 8.59
C SER A 235 0.46 -18.36 9.88
N LEU A 236 0.70 -17.10 10.23
CA LEU A 236 1.28 -16.72 11.53
C LEU A 236 0.23 -16.84 12.64
N CYS A 237 -1.03 -16.60 12.32
CA CYS A 237 -2.13 -16.65 13.28
C CYS A 237 -2.67 -18.04 13.59
N VAL A 238 -2.44 -19.02 12.73
CA VAL A 238 -2.87 -20.40 12.97
C VAL A 238 -1.91 -21.07 13.97
N SER A 239 -2.44 -21.48 15.12
CA SER A 239 -1.66 -22.20 16.13
C SER A 239 -1.08 -23.52 15.54
N PRO A 240 0.25 -23.71 15.61
CA PRO A 240 0.90 -24.89 15.04
C PRO A 240 0.48 -26.19 15.72
N ALA A 241 0.11 -26.13 17.00
CA ALA A 241 -0.36 -27.29 17.75
C ALA A 241 -1.77 -27.74 17.34
N ARG A 242 -2.59 -26.81 16.83
CA ARG A 242 -4.00 -27.09 16.51
C ARG A 242 -4.20 -27.54 15.07
N ASN A 243 -3.54 -26.89 14.11
CA ASN A 243 -3.72 -27.16 12.67
C ASN A 243 -2.40 -27.01 11.87
N PRO A 244 -1.46 -27.97 11.99
CA PRO A 244 -0.15 -27.86 11.35
C PRO A 244 -0.22 -27.91 9.81
N GLU A 245 -1.12 -28.71 9.24
CA GLU A 245 -1.28 -28.83 7.78
C GLU A 245 -1.82 -27.56 7.14
N LEU A 246 -2.84 -26.96 7.73
CA LEU A 246 -3.42 -25.71 7.27
C LEU A 246 -2.38 -24.58 7.27
N ARG A 247 -1.60 -24.47 8.36
CA ARG A 247 -0.49 -23.52 8.45
C ARG A 247 0.53 -23.74 7.34
N ARG A 248 0.96 -25.00 7.13
CA ARG A 248 1.94 -25.36 6.09
C ARG A 248 1.43 -25.06 4.68
N ASN A 249 0.18 -25.41 4.38
CA ASN A 249 -0.42 -25.21 3.06
C ASN A 249 -0.65 -23.73 2.77
N THR A 250 -1.16 -22.97 3.74
CA THR A 250 -1.33 -21.51 3.64
C THR A 250 0.02 -20.82 3.41
N ARG A 251 1.06 -21.21 4.16
CA ARG A 251 2.43 -20.69 3.99
C ARG A 251 3.01 -21.03 2.62
N ARG A 252 2.81 -22.25 2.12
CA ARG A 252 3.24 -22.63 0.75
C ARG A 252 2.51 -21.81 -0.31
N MET A 253 1.20 -21.66 -0.17
CA MET A 253 0.39 -20.88 -1.10
C MET A 253 0.81 -19.40 -1.11
N SER A 254 1.08 -18.80 0.06
CA SER A 254 1.55 -17.41 0.13
C SER A 254 2.88 -17.22 -0.60
N LEU A 255 3.82 -18.15 -0.43
CA LEU A 255 5.12 -18.14 -1.12
C LEU A 255 4.98 -18.33 -2.63
N LEU A 256 4.11 -19.25 -3.09
CA LEU A 256 3.87 -19.50 -4.50
C LEU A 256 3.25 -18.27 -5.18
N LEU A 257 2.17 -17.72 -4.63
CA LEU A 257 1.52 -16.53 -5.18
C LEU A 257 2.48 -15.35 -5.28
N ARG A 258 3.32 -15.15 -4.25
CA ARG A 258 4.33 -14.10 -4.21
C ARG A 258 5.37 -14.25 -5.32
N ARG A 259 5.94 -15.45 -5.46
CA ARG A 259 6.97 -15.73 -6.47
C ARG A 259 6.41 -15.56 -7.87
N SER A 260 5.21 -16.09 -8.12
CA SER A 260 4.50 -15.91 -9.39
C SER A 260 4.21 -14.44 -9.68
N ALA A 261 3.76 -13.67 -8.69
CA ALA A 261 3.50 -12.24 -8.86
C ALA A 261 4.76 -11.45 -9.22
N LYS A 262 5.89 -11.74 -8.57
CA LYS A 262 7.18 -11.08 -8.88
C LYS A 262 7.68 -11.46 -10.28
N LEU A 263 7.59 -12.73 -10.67
CA LEU A 263 7.96 -13.18 -12.01
C LEU A 263 7.09 -12.49 -13.08
N LEU A 264 5.78 -12.43 -12.85
CA LEU A 264 4.85 -11.69 -13.72
C LEU A 264 5.18 -10.20 -13.74
N ALA A 265 5.56 -9.59 -12.62
CA ALA A 265 5.95 -8.19 -12.56
C ALA A 265 7.22 -7.90 -13.37
N ILE A 266 8.23 -8.78 -13.30
CA ILE A 266 9.44 -8.68 -14.12
C ILE A 266 9.07 -8.79 -15.61
N ALA A 267 8.29 -9.80 -15.98
CA ALA A 267 7.86 -10.01 -17.37
C ALA A 267 7.03 -8.83 -17.90
N ASN A 268 6.09 -8.32 -17.10
CA ASN A 268 5.26 -7.17 -17.44
C ASN A 268 6.09 -5.89 -17.60
N SER A 269 7.08 -5.67 -16.72
CA SER A 269 7.99 -4.52 -16.81
C SER A 269 8.85 -4.60 -18.07
N LEU A 270 9.41 -5.77 -18.37
CA LEU A 270 10.16 -6.01 -19.62
C LEU A 270 9.28 -5.78 -20.84
N CYS A 271 8.03 -6.25 -20.82
CA CYS A 271 7.07 -6.06 -21.90
C CYS A 271 6.83 -4.58 -22.20
N VAL A 272 6.59 -3.76 -21.18
CA VAL A 272 6.35 -2.32 -21.34
C VAL A 272 7.60 -1.59 -21.86
N VAL A 273 8.78 -1.92 -21.35
CA VAL A 273 10.04 -1.35 -21.82
C VAL A 273 10.29 -1.72 -23.29
N MET A 274 10.10 -2.99 -23.64
CA MET A 274 10.23 -3.46 -25.02
C MET A 274 9.19 -2.82 -25.95
N ALA A 275 7.96 -2.62 -25.48
CA ALA A 275 6.93 -1.91 -26.24
C ALA A 275 7.33 -0.45 -26.50
N ALA A 276 7.90 0.24 -25.51
CA ALA A 276 8.41 1.59 -25.68
C ALA A 276 9.56 1.65 -26.70
N VAL A 277 10.55 0.73 -26.60
CA VAL A 277 11.65 0.64 -27.57
C VAL A 277 11.13 0.37 -28.98
N ALA A 278 10.17 -0.55 -29.12
CA ALA A 278 9.53 -0.87 -30.40
C ALA A 278 8.78 0.33 -30.99
N GLU A 279 8.15 1.16 -30.15
CA GLU A 279 7.48 2.38 -30.57
C GLU A 279 8.47 3.43 -31.08
N PHE A 280 9.54 3.71 -30.34
CA PHE A 280 10.59 4.65 -30.76
C PHE A 280 11.35 4.19 -32.01
N SER A 281 11.46 2.88 -32.21
CA SER A 281 12.10 2.29 -33.39
C SER A 281 11.19 2.24 -34.63
N ASN A 282 9.96 2.78 -34.56
CA ASN A 282 8.92 2.65 -35.58
C ASN A 282 8.56 1.18 -35.92
N PHE A 283 8.91 0.22 -35.06
CA PHE A 283 8.59 -1.19 -35.29
C PHE A 283 7.07 -1.42 -35.25
N LEU A 284 6.38 -0.71 -34.37
CA LEU A 284 4.91 -0.70 -34.25
C LEU A 284 4.20 0.16 -35.33
N ASN A 285 4.93 0.75 -36.28
CA ASN A 285 4.39 1.49 -37.42
C ASN A 285 4.28 0.61 -38.69
N ARG A 286 4.55 -0.69 -38.59
CA ARG A 286 4.42 -1.65 -39.70
C ARG A 286 2.95 -2.01 -39.97
N CYS A 287 2.65 -2.36 -41.21
CA CYS A 287 1.29 -2.65 -41.69
C CYS A 287 0.53 -3.67 -40.84
N TRP A 288 1.20 -4.74 -40.38
CA TRP A 288 0.60 -5.79 -39.55
C TRP A 288 0.14 -5.29 -38.17
N CYS A 289 0.82 -4.31 -37.59
CA CYS A 289 0.52 -3.74 -36.28
C CYS A 289 -0.65 -2.75 -36.33
N ASN A 290 -0.83 -2.11 -37.50
CA ASN A 290 -1.93 -1.20 -37.80
C ASN A 290 -3.21 -1.93 -38.25
N THR A 291 -3.16 -3.25 -38.43
CA THR A 291 -4.35 -4.06 -38.65
C THR A 291 -5.18 -4.13 -37.38
N LEU A 292 -6.50 -3.97 -37.51
CA LEU A 292 -7.41 -4.07 -36.37
C LEU A 292 -7.52 -5.52 -35.90
N ILE A 293 -7.57 -5.74 -34.59
CA ILE A 293 -7.72 -7.07 -33.97
C ILE A 293 -8.98 -7.78 -34.49
N ARG A 294 -10.06 -7.03 -34.73
CA ARG A 294 -11.29 -7.58 -35.33
C ARG A 294 -11.02 -8.19 -36.70
N ASP A 295 -10.24 -7.51 -37.52
CA ASP A 295 -9.97 -7.93 -38.90
C ASP A 295 -9.02 -9.15 -38.90
N ILE A 296 -8.12 -9.25 -37.91
CA ILE A 296 -7.31 -10.45 -37.64
C ILE A 296 -8.21 -11.62 -37.20
N LEU A 297 -9.10 -11.42 -36.23
CA LEU A 297 -10.02 -12.44 -35.72
C LEU A 297 -10.97 -12.96 -36.81
N GLN A 298 -11.36 -12.10 -37.75
CA GLN A 298 -12.22 -12.46 -38.88
C GLN A 298 -11.46 -13.01 -40.08
N ASN A 299 -10.14 -13.21 -39.96
CA ASN A 299 -9.26 -13.72 -41.01
C ASN A 299 -9.30 -12.88 -42.31
N THR A 300 -9.66 -11.60 -42.21
CA THR A 300 -9.73 -10.65 -43.33
C THR A 300 -8.44 -9.83 -43.35
N TYR A 301 -7.41 -10.36 -44.01
CA TYR A 301 -6.07 -9.73 -44.07
C TYR A 301 -5.97 -8.59 -45.09
N ASP A 302 -7.03 -8.31 -45.84
CA ASP A 302 -7.03 -7.31 -46.92
C ASP A 302 -7.07 -5.84 -46.42
N LYS A 303 -7.05 -5.63 -45.10
CA LYS A 303 -7.26 -4.33 -44.44
C LYS A 303 -6.05 -3.88 -43.61
N ALA A 304 -4.84 -3.99 -44.16
CA ALA A 304 -3.64 -3.42 -43.54
C ALA A 304 -3.42 -1.99 -44.05
N TYR A 305 -3.26 -1.03 -43.14
CA TYR A 305 -3.16 0.40 -43.49
C TYR A 305 -1.83 1.01 -43.05
N VAL A 306 -1.32 1.93 -43.86
CA VAL A 306 -0.28 2.88 -43.46
C VAL A 306 -0.97 4.22 -43.24
N VAL A 307 -0.82 4.79 -42.04
CA VAL A 307 -1.41 6.09 -41.72
C VAL A 307 -0.48 7.19 -42.22
N VAL A 308 -0.99 8.04 -43.11
CA VAL A 308 -0.32 9.26 -43.58
C VAL A 308 -1.08 10.46 -43.04
N PHE A 309 -0.40 11.32 -42.26
CA PHE A 309 -1.01 12.50 -41.67
C PHE A 309 -0.98 13.67 -42.67
N PHE A 310 -2.15 14.26 -42.94
CA PHE A 310 -2.28 15.49 -43.72
C PHE A 310 -2.54 16.69 -42.80
N PRO A 311 -2.02 17.90 -43.08
CA PRO A 311 -2.18 19.06 -42.21
C PRO A 311 -3.65 19.43 -41.93
N ALA A 312 -4.55 19.18 -42.89
CA ALA A 312 -5.98 19.45 -42.76
C ALA A 312 -6.72 18.54 -41.76
N SER A 313 -6.13 17.44 -41.30
CA SER A 313 -6.76 16.50 -40.36
C SER A 313 -6.38 16.72 -38.89
N GLN A 314 -5.59 17.76 -38.57
CA GLN A 314 -5.16 18.05 -37.19
C GLN A 314 -6.33 18.28 -36.22
N SER A 315 -7.43 18.90 -36.68
CA SER A 315 -8.63 19.13 -35.86
C SER A 315 -9.29 17.83 -35.39
N SER A 316 -9.21 16.76 -36.18
CA SER A 316 -9.77 15.44 -35.84
C SER A 316 -8.92 14.66 -34.82
N LEU A 317 -7.67 15.07 -34.60
CA LEU A 317 -6.77 14.51 -33.59
C LEU A 317 -6.88 15.25 -32.27
N LEU A 318 -7.19 16.55 -32.30
CA LEU A 318 -7.22 17.39 -31.11
C LEU A 318 -8.15 16.84 -30.01
N LEU A 319 -9.36 16.40 -30.36
CA LEU A 319 -10.35 15.94 -29.38
C LEU A 319 -9.94 14.64 -28.65
N PRO A 320 -9.52 13.55 -29.34
CA PRO A 320 -8.96 12.37 -28.68
C PRO A 320 -7.76 12.67 -27.77
N TRP A 321 -6.89 13.58 -28.19
CA TRP A 321 -5.71 13.97 -27.42
C TRP A 321 -6.07 14.78 -26.18
N ALA A 322 -6.95 15.77 -26.32
CA ALA A 322 -7.44 16.58 -25.21
C ALA A 322 -8.16 15.73 -24.17
N SER A 323 -9.00 14.77 -24.60
CA SER A 323 -9.73 13.89 -23.68
C SER A 323 -8.79 12.92 -22.94
N GLY A 324 -7.86 12.29 -23.66
CA GLY A 324 -6.84 11.43 -23.05
C GLY A 324 -5.98 12.18 -22.03
N LEU A 325 -5.48 13.37 -22.40
CA LEU A 325 -4.67 14.20 -21.51
C LEU A 325 -5.45 14.65 -20.27
N THR A 326 -6.69 15.11 -20.45
CA THR A 326 -7.56 15.55 -19.35
C THR A 326 -7.83 14.41 -18.38
N LEU A 327 -8.12 13.21 -18.89
CA LEU A 327 -8.35 12.03 -18.06
C LEU A 327 -7.09 11.63 -17.28
N GLY A 328 -5.94 11.53 -17.96
CA GLY A 328 -4.69 11.11 -17.35
C GLY A 328 -4.19 12.10 -16.28
N LEU A 329 -4.23 13.40 -16.57
CA LEU A 329 -3.88 14.46 -15.61
C LEU A 329 -4.89 14.54 -14.47
N GLY A 330 -6.19 14.39 -14.74
CA GLY A 330 -7.24 14.40 -13.73
C GLY A 330 -7.07 13.27 -12.70
N CYS A 331 -6.87 12.03 -13.17
CA CYS A 331 -6.62 10.88 -12.29
C CYS A 331 -5.32 11.04 -11.48
N THR A 332 -4.27 11.58 -12.12
CA THR A 332 -2.98 11.87 -11.46
C THR A 332 -3.14 12.92 -10.37
N GLY A 333 -3.79 14.05 -10.68
CA GLY A 333 -4.03 15.14 -9.73
C GLY A 333 -4.90 14.70 -8.55
N LEU A 334 -5.96 13.93 -8.82
CA LEU A 334 -6.81 13.36 -7.77
C LEU A 334 -6.03 12.45 -6.82
N PHE A 335 -5.14 11.61 -7.35
CA PHE A 335 -4.30 10.75 -6.53
C PHE A 335 -3.33 11.56 -5.66
N VAL A 336 -2.65 12.56 -6.22
CA VAL A 336 -1.74 13.44 -5.46
C VAL A 336 -2.50 14.20 -4.37
N LEU A 337 -3.68 14.74 -4.69
CA LEU A 337 -4.53 15.42 -3.71
C LEU A 337 -4.90 14.47 -2.57
N PHE A 338 -5.33 13.25 -2.88
CA PHE A 338 -5.66 12.23 -1.89
C PHE A 338 -4.48 11.91 -0.96
N VAL A 339 -3.29 11.70 -1.51
CA VAL A 339 -2.08 11.43 -0.70
C VAL A 339 -1.77 12.60 0.23
N ASN A 340 -1.86 13.85 -0.26
CA ASN A 340 -1.62 15.04 0.56
C ASN A 340 -2.65 15.19 1.69
N LEU A 341 -3.93 14.93 1.42
CA LEU A 341 -4.99 14.96 2.45
C LEU A 341 -4.79 13.90 3.53
N LEU A 342 -4.25 12.73 3.18
CA LEU A 342 -3.93 11.68 4.17
C LEU A 342 -2.68 12.00 4.99
N LEU A 343 -1.68 12.64 4.38
CA LEU A 343 -0.44 12.97 5.07
C LEU A 343 -0.58 14.16 6.01
N ASN A 344 -1.33 15.18 5.58
CA ASN A 344 -1.63 16.38 6.33
C ASN A 344 -3.16 16.56 6.35
N PRO A 345 -3.87 15.88 7.27
CA PRO A 345 -5.30 16.10 7.41
C PRO A 345 -5.55 17.59 7.70
N LEU A 346 -6.51 18.18 6.98
CA LEU A 346 -6.94 19.55 7.26
C LEU A 346 -7.41 19.62 8.72
N PRO A 347 -7.04 20.69 9.45
CA PRO A 347 -7.32 20.83 10.89
C PRO A 347 -8.81 20.82 11.22
#